data_AF-A0A7S0NEC0-F1
#
_entry.id   AF-A0A7S0NEC0-F1
#
_cell.length_a   1.000
_cell.length_b   1.000
_cell.length_c   1.000
_cell.angle_alpha   90.00
_cell.angle_beta   90.00
_cell.angle_gamma   90.00
#
_symmetry.space_group_name_H-M   'P 1'
#
loop_
_entity.id
_entity.type
_entity.pdbx_description
1 polymer ?
#
loop_
_entity_poly.entity_id
_entity_poly.type
_entity_poly.pdbx_seq_one_letter_code
_entity_poly.pdbx_strand_id
1 'polypeptide(L)'
;AAAERAAAERAAAQQAAAEKAAAEKAERAAAAEERSAAQRAEAEQVAADKAEQRAAAVEARAAAAAERAEAQEAAADAAAAARAAQLRAAMAAAAAREDYAAAAGLKQELAAAVAAVAAGADAERSARLSDLRREVTMDHLSTAVPLQTAVHEKAHIIIVRHGEKDTRKGQKDQGLSDVGQKRAQYLARCMSQATPTVAMPFGPPTYVMASHGKSSKSHRPIDTVVPLATALGVTLDSDIYFRDTEQFASHIQEILQPSMTVVAAWHHNEIPNLVKELLGQEKEKLDALGWLSKWPHTCGTDRWEEPGYLPNSDQCYDLLWRITLVREMYRDEL
;
A
#
# COMPACT_ATOMS: atom_id res chain seq x y z
N ALA A 1 21.81 91.95 25.52
CA ALA A 1 21.26 91.33 26.74
C ALA A 1 19.79 90.91 26.60
N ALA A 2 18.79 91.80 26.74
CA ALA A 2 17.37 91.40 26.73
C ALA A 2 16.89 90.85 25.38
N ALA A 3 17.26 91.50 24.27
CA ALA A 3 16.92 91.05 22.92
C ALA A 3 17.58 89.69 22.56
N GLU A 4 18.81 89.45 23.02
CA GLU A 4 19.52 88.17 22.81
C GLU A 4 18.89 87.03 23.61
N ARG A 5 18.45 87.28 24.86
CA ARG A 5 17.67 86.30 25.63
C ARG A 5 16.36 85.95 24.94
N ALA A 6 15.61 86.94 24.47
CA ALA A 6 14.36 86.72 23.74
C ALA A 6 14.58 85.95 22.42
N ALA A 7 15.70 86.19 21.72
CA ALA A 7 16.06 85.44 20.52
C ALA A 7 16.45 83.98 20.84
N ALA A 8 17.22 83.76 21.90
CA ALA A 8 17.59 82.42 22.36
C ALA A 8 16.38 81.60 22.82
N GLU A 9 15.44 82.21 23.55
CA GLU A 9 14.19 81.57 23.97
C GLU A 9 13.31 81.19 22.76
N ARG A 10 13.23 82.06 21.74
CA ARG A 10 12.51 81.74 20.49
C ARG A 10 13.18 80.61 19.73
N ALA A 11 14.51 80.59 19.64
CA ALA A 11 15.24 79.52 18.99
C ALA A 11 15.06 78.17 19.71
N ALA A 12 15.12 78.17 21.05
CA ALA A 12 14.86 76.98 21.85
C ALA A 12 13.41 76.47 21.69
N ALA A 13 12.42 77.38 21.65
CA ALA A 13 11.03 77.01 21.40
C ALA A 13 10.82 76.45 19.98
N GLN A 14 11.50 77.00 18.97
CA GLN A 14 11.46 76.48 17.60
C GLN A 14 12.12 75.09 17.50
N GLN A 15 13.24 74.89 18.17
CA GLN A 15 13.90 73.58 18.22
C GLN A 15 13.02 72.54 18.90
N ALA A 16 12.44 72.86 20.07
CA ALA A 16 11.52 71.96 20.77
C ALA A 16 10.27 71.63 19.94
N ALA A 17 9.73 72.61 19.20
CA ALA A 17 8.60 72.38 18.29
C ALA A 17 9.00 71.49 17.10
N ALA A 18 10.21 71.66 16.55
CA ALA A 18 10.71 70.82 15.46
C ALA A 18 10.98 69.37 15.93
N GLU A 19 11.54 69.20 17.12
CA GLU A 19 11.76 67.89 17.74
C GLU A 19 10.44 67.17 18.02
N LYS A 20 9.44 67.89 18.56
CA LYS A 20 8.08 67.34 18.74
C LYS A 20 7.44 66.93 17.41
N ALA A 21 7.51 67.77 16.39
CA ALA A 21 6.96 67.45 15.06
C ALA A 21 7.67 66.26 14.42
N ALA A 22 8.99 66.12 14.61
CA ALA A 22 9.76 64.98 14.14
C ALA A 22 9.36 63.69 14.88
N ALA A 23 9.16 63.75 16.20
CA ALA A 23 8.69 62.63 16.99
C ALA A 23 7.28 62.17 16.58
N GLU A 24 6.33 63.09 16.41
CA GLU A 24 4.97 62.76 15.93
C GLU A 24 4.99 62.17 14.51
N LYS A 25 5.87 62.66 13.63
CA LYS A 25 6.05 62.10 12.29
C LYS A 25 6.62 60.68 12.34
N ALA A 26 7.59 60.42 13.21
CA ALA A 26 8.19 59.10 13.40
C ALA A 26 7.16 58.11 13.95
N GLU A 27 6.35 58.51 14.94
CA GLU A 27 5.29 57.68 15.51
C GLU A 27 4.23 57.32 14.45
N ARG A 28 3.80 58.28 13.62
CA ARG A 28 2.87 58.01 12.52
C ARG A 28 3.45 57.07 11.46
N ALA A 29 4.75 57.19 11.17
CA ALA A 29 5.43 56.30 10.23
C ALA A 29 5.51 54.87 10.78
N ALA A 30 5.86 54.70 12.05
CA ALA A 30 5.89 53.40 12.72
C ALA A 30 4.49 52.75 12.75
N ALA A 31 3.45 53.52 13.10
CA ALA A 31 2.07 53.01 13.11
C ALA A 31 1.58 52.63 11.69
N ALA A 32 2.02 53.33 10.65
CA ALA A 32 1.70 53.00 9.27
C ALA A 32 2.41 51.72 8.80
N GLU A 33 3.66 51.53 9.21
CA GLU A 33 4.44 50.32 8.93
C GLU A 33 3.82 49.09 9.63
N GLU A 34 3.46 49.22 10.90
CA GLU A 34 2.80 48.16 11.67
C GLU A 34 1.46 47.75 11.02
N ARG A 35 0.64 48.72 10.60
CA ARG A 35 -0.62 48.43 9.87
C ARG A 35 -0.35 47.75 8.53
N SER A 36 0.67 48.18 7.79
CA SER A 36 1.03 47.52 6.52
C SER A 36 1.52 46.11 6.75
N ALA A 37 2.27 45.85 7.82
CA ALA A 37 2.73 44.51 8.18
C ALA A 37 1.56 43.60 8.55
N ALA A 38 0.61 44.10 9.37
CA ALA A 38 -0.60 43.37 9.73
C ALA A 38 -1.46 43.01 8.50
N GLN A 39 -1.66 43.95 7.57
CA GLN A 39 -2.40 43.69 6.34
C GLN A 39 -1.74 42.65 5.43
N ARG A 40 -0.41 42.63 5.37
CA ARG A 40 0.32 41.60 4.61
C ARG A 40 0.19 40.23 5.25
N ALA A 41 0.32 40.15 6.57
CA ALA A 41 0.12 38.90 7.31
C ALA A 41 -1.29 38.35 7.14
N GLU A 42 -2.32 39.20 7.21
CA GLU A 42 -3.71 38.81 6.97
C GLU A 42 -3.93 38.33 5.52
N ALA A 43 -3.36 39.02 4.53
CA ALA A 43 -3.46 38.60 3.13
C ALA A 43 -2.77 37.24 2.87
N GLU A 44 -1.63 37.00 3.52
CA GLU A 44 -0.90 35.73 3.45
C GLU A 44 -1.69 34.58 4.10
N GLN A 45 -2.30 34.83 5.26
CA GLN A 45 -3.20 33.87 5.93
C GLN A 45 -4.38 33.50 5.03
N VAL A 46 -5.07 34.49 4.45
CA VAL A 46 -6.21 34.25 3.54
C VAL A 46 -5.79 33.48 2.28
N ALA A 47 -4.58 33.75 1.76
CA ALA A 47 -4.06 33.01 0.62
C ALA A 47 -3.76 31.54 0.98
N ALA A 48 -3.20 31.29 2.16
CA ALA A 48 -2.93 29.95 2.66
C ALA A 48 -4.23 29.15 2.86
N ASP A 49 -5.23 29.73 3.55
CA ASP A 49 -6.53 29.09 3.79
C ASP A 49 -7.23 28.74 2.45
N LYS A 50 -7.15 29.64 1.46
CA LYS A 50 -7.73 29.40 0.13
C LYS A 50 -6.98 28.31 -0.65
N ALA A 51 -5.68 28.20 -0.47
CA ALA A 51 -4.89 27.12 -1.08
C ALA A 51 -5.26 25.77 -0.45
N GLU A 52 -5.41 25.70 0.87
CA GLU A 52 -5.84 24.50 1.60
C GLU A 52 -7.25 24.08 1.17
N GLN A 53 -8.20 25.01 1.10
CA GLN A 53 -9.55 24.72 0.61
C GLN A 53 -9.58 24.19 -0.82
N ARG A 54 -8.71 24.69 -1.70
CA ARG A 54 -8.59 24.19 -3.08
C ARG A 54 -8.00 22.78 -3.12
N ALA A 55 -6.98 22.50 -2.31
CA ALA A 55 -6.39 21.17 -2.20
C ALA A 55 -7.44 20.16 -1.71
N ALA A 56 -8.15 20.49 -0.64
CA ALA A 56 -9.24 19.66 -0.12
C ALA A 56 -10.36 19.44 -1.14
N ALA A 57 -10.70 20.46 -1.94
CA ALA A 57 -11.71 20.32 -3.00
C ALA A 57 -11.25 19.43 -4.17
N VAL A 58 -9.96 19.42 -4.49
CA VAL A 58 -9.39 18.51 -5.50
C VAL A 58 -9.40 17.07 -4.98
N GLU A 59 -8.97 16.85 -3.74
CA GLU A 59 -8.98 15.53 -3.11
C GLU A 59 -10.41 14.96 -3.01
N ALA A 60 -11.38 15.77 -2.59
CA ALA A 60 -12.78 15.36 -2.55
C ALA A 60 -13.35 15.00 -3.93
N ARG A 61 -12.94 15.70 -4.99
CA ARG A 61 -13.33 15.36 -6.38
C ARG A 61 -12.69 14.07 -6.86
N ALA A 62 -11.41 13.84 -6.52
CA ALA A 62 -10.72 12.60 -6.84
C ALA A 62 -11.37 11.40 -6.14
N ALA A 63 -11.67 11.53 -4.84
CA ALA A 63 -12.38 10.49 -4.09
C ALA A 63 -13.76 10.19 -4.68
N ALA A 64 -14.55 11.22 -5.02
CA ALA A 64 -15.85 11.04 -5.65
C ALA A 64 -15.76 10.43 -7.06
N ALA A 65 -14.68 10.70 -7.81
CA ALA A 65 -14.44 10.06 -9.10
C ALA A 65 -14.08 8.58 -8.96
N ALA A 66 -13.25 8.23 -7.95
CA ALA A 66 -12.91 6.85 -7.64
C ALA A 66 -14.14 6.03 -7.23
N GLU A 67 -14.99 6.58 -6.35
CA GLU A 67 -16.24 5.92 -5.93
C GLU A 67 -17.20 5.68 -7.12
N ARG A 68 -17.28 6.65 -8.05
CA ARG A 68 -18.07 6.48 -9.28
C ARG A 68 -17.50 5.41 -10.21
N ALA A 69 -16.17 5.32 -10.32
CA ALA A 69 -15.52 4.30 -11.14
C ALA A 69 -15.77 2.90 -10.56
N GLU A 70 -15.63 2.72 -9.25
CA GLU A 70 -15.95 1.46 -8.57
C GLU A 70 -17.43 1.08 -8.74
N ALA A 71 -18.34 2.04 -8.63
CA ALA A 71 -19.77 1.80 -8.86
C ALA A 71 -20.07 1.42 -10.33
N GLN A 72 -19.36 1.99 -11.31
CA GLN A 72 -19.50 1.63 -12.72
C GLN A 72 -18.95 0.23 -13.01
N GLU A 73 -17.83 -0.13 -12.40
CA GLU A 73 -17.22 -1.47 -12.48
C GLU A 73 -18.17 -2.53 -11.91
N ALA A 74 -18.69 -2.30 -10.70
CA ALA A 74 -19.67 -3.18 -10.08
C ALA A 74 -20.96 -3.33 -10.92
N ALA A 75 -21.41 -2.24 -11.57
CA ALA A 75 -22.57 -2.29 -12.47
C ALA A 75 -22.29 -3.11 -13.74
N ALA A 76 -21.08 -3.01 -14.31
CA ALA A 76 -20.66 -3.79 -15.46
C ALA A 76 -20.58 -5.29 -15.13
N ASP A 77 -20.00 -5.64 -14.00
CA ASP A 77 -19.94 -7.03 -13.50
C ASP A 77 -21.33 -7.61 -13.26
N ALA A 78 -22.22 -6.84 -12.63
CA ALA A 78 -23.61 -7.25 -12.42
C ALA A 78 -24.34 -7.49 -13.76
N ALA A 79 -24.13 -6.63 -14.76
CA ALA A 79 -24.72 -6.79 -16.08
C ALA A 79 -24.16 -8.03 -16.81
N ALA A 80 -22.86 -8.30 -16.70
CA ALA A 80 -22.22 -9.47 -17.28
C ALA A 80 -22.71 -10.77 -16.62
N ALA A 81 -22.84 -10.79 -15.29
CA ALA A 81 -23.39 -11.91 -14.55
C ALA A 81 -24.86 -12.20 -14.95
N ALA A 82 -25.67 -11.15 -15.10
CA ALA A 82 -27.06 -11.26 -15.56
C ALA A 82 -27.14 -11.87 -16.97
N ARG A 83 -26.30 -11.42 -17.91
CA ARG A 83 -26.23 -11.97 -19.27
C ARG A 83 -25.80 -13.44 -19.27
N ALA A 84 -24.81 -13.81 -18.45
CA ALA A 84 -24.37 -15.20 -18.31
C ALA A 84 -25.48 -16.10 -17.74
N ALA A 85 -26.30 -15.60 -16.81
CA ALA A 85 -27.46 -16.32 -16.29
C ALA A 85 -28.53 -16.54 -17.38
N GLN A 86 -28.82 -15.51 -18.19
CA GLN A 86 -29.75 -15.62 -19.32
C GLN A 86 -29.30 -16.65 -20.35
N LEU A 87 -28.01 -16.66 -20.72
CA LEU A 87 -27.45 -17.63 -21.66
C LEU A 87 -27.55 -19.07 -21.12
N ARG A 88 -27.27 -19.29 -19.83
CA ARG A 88 -27.45 -20.61 -19.20
C ARG A 88 -28.91 -21.09 -19.23
N ALA A 89 -29.85 -20.19 -18.95
CA ALA A 89 -31.28 -20.51 -19.02
C ALA A 89 -31.71 -20.86 -20.46
N ALA A 90 -31.23 -20.11 -21.46
CA ALA A 90 -31.50 -20.38 -22.88
C ALA A 90 -30.90 -21.72 -23.33
N MET A 91 -29.69 -22.07 -22.87
CA MET A 91 -29.07 -23.37 -23.14
C MET A 91 -29.90 -24.52 -22.56
N ALA A 92 -30.38 -24.39 -21.33
CA ALA A 92 -31.22 -25.39 -20.69
C ALA A 92 -32.55 -25.59 -21.45
N ALA A 93 -33.16 -24.49 -21.92
CA ALA A 93 -34.38 -24.55 -22.73
C ALA A 93 -34.15 -25.19 -24.11
N ALA A 94 -33.02 -24.92 -24.77
CA ALA A 94 -32.65 -25.56 -26.04
C ALA A 94 -32.40 -27.06 -25.87
N ALA A 95 -31.69 -27.46 -24.82
CA ALA A 95 -31.45 -28.87 -24.49
C ALA A 95 -32.75 -29.63 -24.19
N ALA A 96 -33.72 -29.01 -23.52
CA ALA A 96 -35.04 -29.59 -23.26
C ALA A 96 -35.87 -29.82 -24.54
N ARG A 97 -35.55 -29.12 -25.64
CA ARG A 97 -36.14 -29.34 -26.97
C ARG A 97 -35.31 -30.27 -27.85
N GLU A 98 -34.24 -30.86 -27.31
CA GLU A 98 -33.26 -31.67 -28.04
C GLU A 98 -32.59 -30.92 -29.21
N ASP A 99 -32.58 -29.59 -29.16
CA ASP A 99 -31.91 -28.72 -30.14
C ASP A 99 -30.45 -28.52 -29.74
N TYR A 100 -29.67 -29.58 -29.89
CA TYR A 100 -28.27 -29.62 -29.49
C TYR A 100 -27.38 -28.66 -30.28
N ALA A 101 -27.78 -28.32 -31.52
CA ALA A 101 -27.07 -27.34 -32.34
C ALA A 101 -27.21 -25.93 -31.76
N ALA A 102 -28.43 -25.53 -31.38
CA ALA A 102 -28.65 -24.25 -30.70
C ALA A 102 -27.96 -24.19 -29.34
N ALA A 103 -27.98 -25.29 -28.56
CA ALA A 103 -27.30 -25.38 -27.28
C ALA A 103 -25.77 -25.23 -27.41
N ALA A 104 -25.18 -25.78 -28.47
CA ALA A 104 -23.74 -25.64 -28.75
C ALA A 104 -23.35 -24.20 -29.11
N GLY A 105 -24.16 -23.50 -29.92
CA GLY A 105 -23.95 -22.09 -30.25
C GLY A 105 -24.00 -21.19 -29.02
N LEU A 106 -25.00 -21.37 -28.16
CA LEU A 106 -25.13 -20.63 -26.90
C LEU A 106 -23.99 -20.91 -25.91
N LYS A 107 -23.42 -22.13 -25.94
CA LYS A 107 -22.23 -22.47 -25.13
C LYS A 107 -21.01 -21.66 -25.57
N GLN A 108 -20.84 -21.47 -26.88
CA GLN A 108 -19.76 -20.63 -27.41
C GLN A 108 -19.97 -19.16 -27.06
N GLU A 109 -21.20 -18.65 -27.14
CA GLU A 109 -21.52 -17.28 -26.71
C GLU A 109 -21.28 -17.07 -25.21
N LEU A 110 -21.64 -18.04 -24.36
CA LEU A 110 -21.36 -17.98 -22.93
C LEU A 110 -19.85 -17.98 -22.65
N ALA A 111 -19.07 -18.81 -23.36
CA ALA A 111 -17.62 -18.83 -23.24
C ALA A 111 -17.00 -17.48 -23.67
N ALA A 112 -17.50 -16.89 -24.76
CA ALA A 112 -17.07 -15.57 -25.22
C ALA A 112 -17.44 -14.45 -24.23
N ALA A 113 -18.64 -14.49 -23.64
CA ALA A 113 -19.07 -13.53 -22.63
C ALA A 113 -18.21 -13.62 -21.36
N VAL A 114 -17.89 -14.83 -20.89
CA VAL A 114 -17.00 -15.04 -19.73
C VAL A 114 -15.58 -14.58 -20.05
N ALA A 115 -15.08 -14.85 -21.26
CA ALA A 115 -13.76 -14.38 -21.69
C ALA A 115 -13.68 -12.85 -21.82
N ALA A 116 -14.77 -12.20 -22.24
CA ALA A 116 -14.82 -10.73 -22.34
C ALA A 116 -14.78 -10.05 -20.97
N VAL A 117 -15.37 -10.65 -19.93
CA VAL A 117 -15.24 -10.16 -18.54
C VAL A 117 -13.79 -10.26 -18.08
N ALA A 118 -13.13 -11.40 -18.33
CA ALA A 118 -11.72 -11.58 -18.00
C ALA A 118 -10.81 -10.61 -18.75
N ALA A 119 -11.07 -10.38 -20.05
CA ALA A 119 -10.30 -9.46 -20.88
C ALA A 119 -10.56 -7.98 -20.56
N GLY A 120 -11.76 -7.62 -20.08
CA GLY A 120 -12.08 -6.28 -19.61
C GLY A 120 -11.24 -5.89 -18.39
N ALA A 121 -11.11 -6.80 -17.42
CA ALA A 121 -10.26 -6.63 -16.26
C ALA A 121 -8.77 -6.40 -16.63
N ASP A 122 -8.28 -7.10 -17.66
CA ASP A 122 -6.90 -6.94 -18.15
C ASP A 122 -6.69 -5.65 -18.97
N ALA A 123 -7.63 -5.29 -19.83
CA ALA A 123 -7.55 -4.08 -20.66
C ALA A 123 -7.63 -2.81 -19.81
N GLU A 124 -8.43 -2.80 -18.75
CA GLU A 124 -8.59 -1.66 -17.84
C GLU A 124 -7.40 -1.51 -16.89
N ARG A 125 -6.80 -2.63 -16.44
CA ARG A 125 -5.50 -2.66 -15.77
C ARG A 125 -4.40 -2.04 -16.64
N SER A 126 -4.42 -2.33 -17.95
CA SER A 126 -3.48 -1.75 -18.91
C SER A 126 -3.76 -0.26 -19.20
N ALA A 127 -5.03 0.15 -19.25
CA ALA A 127 -5.43 1.55 -19.43
C ALA A 127 -5.03 2.42 -18.23
N ARG A 128 -5.25 1.96 -16.98
CA ARG A 128 -4.80 2.65 -15.76
C ARG A 128 -3.28 2.83 -15.72
N LEU A 129 -2.50 1.84 -16.19
CA LEU A 129 -1.04 1.96 -16.36
C LEU A 129 -0.64 2.96 -17.45
N SER A 130 -1.47 3.13 -18.49
CA SER A 130 -1.18 4.03 -19.61
C SER A 130 -1.54 5.49 -19.33
N ASP A 131 -2.58 5.77 -18.55
CA ASP A 131 -2.95 7.13 -18.13
C ASP A 131 -1.97 7.68 -17.09
N LEU A 132 -1.47 6.83 -16.18
CA LEU A 132 -0.34 7.17 -15.28
C LEU A 132 0.91 7.63 -16.05
N ARG A 133 1.09 7.14 -17.29
CA ARG A 133 2.24 7.44 -18.14
C ARG A 133 2.06 8.73 -18.96
N ARG A 134 0.84 9.27 -19.04
CA ARG A 134 0.49 10.46 -19.86
C ARG A 134 0.51 11.77 -19.08
N GLU A 135 0.30 11.76 -17.76
CA GLU A 135 0.35 12.97 -16.93
C GLU A 135 1.78 13.46 -16.60
N VAL A 136 2.82 12.67 -16.89
CA VAL A 136 4.22 12.96 -16.52
C VAL A 136 4.99 13.85 -17.53
N THR A 137 4.34 14.48 -18.53
CA THR A 137 5.05 15.35 -19.50
C THR A 137 4.61 16.82 -19.50
N MET A 138 5.43 17.62 -18.81
CA MET A 138 5.83 19.03 -19.00
C MET A 138 4.81 20.18 -18.89
N ASP A 139 5.07 21.09 -17.93
CA ASP A 139 5.37 22.49 -18.24
C ASP A 139 6.31 23.14 -17.19
N HIS A 140 7.27 23.94 -17.67
CA HIS A 140 8.34 24.56 -16.90
C HIS A 140 7.95 25.89 -16.23
N LEU A 141 8.64 26.17 -15.11
CA LEU A 141 9.15 27.45 -14.58
C LEU A 141 8.59 27.84 -13.20
N SER A 142 9.42 27.68 -12.15
CA SER A 142 9.77 28.80 -11.26
C SER A 142 10.84 28.38 -10.25
N THR A 143 11.90 29.18 -10.17
CA THR A 143 13.01 29.04 -9.24
C THR A 143 12.62 29.52 -7.84
N ALA A 144 12.19 28.59 -6.99
CA ALA A 144 12.36 28.70 -5.55
C ALA A 144 12.67 27.30 -5.05
N VAL A 145 13.86 27.06 -4.50
CA VAL A 145 14.24 25.75 -3.95
C VAL A 145 13.32 25.48 -2.76
N PRO A 146 12.33 24.57 -2.87
CA PRO A 146 11.56 24.17 -1.72
C PRO A 146 12.46 23.27 -0.87
N LEU A 147 12.40 23.41 0.45
CA LEU A 147 12.85 22.33 1.32
C LEU A 147 11.99 21.10 0.99
N GLN A 148 12.56 20.17 0.22
CA GLN A 148 11.89 18.94 -0.20
C GLN A 148 11.60 18.10 1.04
N THR A 149 10.34 18.07 1.46
CA THR A 149 9.86 17.10 2.45
C THR A 149 9.73 15.76 1.75
N ALA A 150 10.66 14.84 2.00
CA ALA A 150 10.58 13.48 1.48
C ALA A 150 9.31 12.78 2.00
N VAL A 151 8.45 12.34 1.09
CA VAL A 151 7.31 11.48 1.41
C VAL A 151 7.81 10.04 1.30
N HIS A 152 7.46 9.21 2.28
CA HIS A 152 7.90 7.81 2.31
C HIS A 152 6.72 6.91 2.00
N GLU A 153 6.72 6.30 0.81
CA GLU A 153 5.79 5.22 0.51
C GLU A 153 6.28 3.95 1.17
N LYS A 154 5.35 3.18 1.73
CA LYS A 154 5.66 1.96 2.46
C LYS A 154 4.82 0.83 1.95
N ALA A 155 5.43 -0.34 1.82
CA ALA A 155 4.73 -1.58 1.61
C ALA A 155 5.23 -2.66 2.57
N HIS A 156 4.38 -3.64 2.84
CA HIS A 156 4.68 -4.72 3.77
C HIS A 156 4.61 -6.07 3.09
N ILE A 157 5.61 -6.90 3.38
CA ILE A 157 5.60 -8.31 3.02
C ILE A 157 5.63 -9.10 4.33
N ILE A 158 4.58 -9.86 4.58
CA ILE A 158 4.45 -10.76 5.71
C ILE A 158 4.80 -12.17 5.22
N ILE A 159 5.99 -12.64 5.57
CA ILE A 159 6.41 -14.01 5.28
C ILE A 159 5.91 -14.92 6.40
N VAL A 160 5.30 -16.03 6.00
CA VAL A 160 4.74 -17.05 6.89
C VAL A 160 5.35 -18.40 6.55
N ARG A 161 5.83 -19.13 7.56
CA ARG A 161 6.20 -20.54 7.40
C ARG A 161 4.93 -21.38 7.23
N HIS A 162 4.94 -22.33 6.30
CA HIS A 162 3.82 -23.26 6.13
C HIS A 162 3.42 -23.97 7.45
N GLY A 163 2.15 -24.36 7.56
CA GLY A 163 1.58 -25.08 8.71
C GLY A 163 2.20 -26.45 8.98
N GLU A 164 1.84 -27.03 10.12
CA GLU A 164 2.45 -28.25 10.65
C GLU A 164 2.12 -29.47 9.78
N LYS A 165 3.12 -30.31 9.49
CA LYS A 165 2.96 -31.59 8.81
C LYS A 165 2.46 -32.67 9.77
N ASP A 166 1.83 -33.72 9.26
CA ASP A 166 1.63 -34.93 10.06
C ASP A 166 2.98 -35.59 10.38
N THR A 167 3.20 -35.88 11.67
CA THR A 167 4.43 -36.50 12.17
C THR A 167 4.29 -38.01 12.35
N ARG A 168 3.11 -38.60 12.08
CA ARG A 168 2.88 -40.05 12.11
C ARG A 168 3.78 -40.75 11.09
N LYS A 169 4.67 -41.63 11.59
CA LYS A 169 5.65 -42.36 10.76
C LYS A 169 4.96 -43.14 9.63
N GLY A 170 5.45 -42.97 8.40
CA GLY A 170 5.06 -43.77 7.25
C GLY A 170 4.03 -43.12 6.31
N GLN A 171 3.43 -41.99 6.68
CA GLN A 171 2.60 -41.23 5.74
C GLN A 171 3.46 -40.33 4.84
N LYS A 172 3.25 -40.44 3.52
CA LYS A 172 3.75 -39.47 2.54
C LYS A 172 2.86 -38.23 2.59
N ASP A 173 2.86 -37.53 3.72
CA ASP A 173 1.99 -36.38 3.90
C ASP A 173 2.54 -35.15 3.16
N GLN A 174 1.81 -34.74 2.13
CA GLN A 174 2.11 -33.57 1.32
C GLN A 174 1.37 -32.32 1.82
N GLY A 175 0.41 -32.47 2.73
CA GLY A 175 -0.47 -31.42 3.24
C GLY A 175 -0.25 -31.10 4.70
N LEU A 176 -1.21 -30.35 5.26
CA LEU A 176 -1.23 -29.94 6.66
C LEU A 176 -1.88 -31.00 7.56
N SER A 177 -1.28 -31.22 8.72
CA SER A 177 -1.90 -31.91 9.85
C SER A 177 -3.15 -31.16 10.35
N ASP A 178 -3.95 -31.79 11.21
CA ASP A 178 -5.10 -31.14 11.87
C ASP A 178 -4.70 -29.86 12.62
N VAL A 179 -3.50 -29.85 13.22
CA VAL A 179 -2.97 -28.65 13.89
C VAL A 179 -2.62 -27.58 12.87
N GLY A 180 -1.95 -27.97 11.77
CA GLY A 180 -1.63 -27.10 10.65
C GLY A 180 -2.87 -26.44 10.05
N GLN A 181 -3.94 -27.19 9.87
CA GLN A 181 -5.22 -26.67 9.37
C GLN A 181 -5.83 -25.67 10.35
N LYS A 182 -5.82 -25.96 11.66
CA LYS A 182 -6.30 -25.02 12.69
C LYS A 182 -5.48 -23.73 12.71
N ARG A 183 -4.16 -23.82 12.54
CA ARG A 183 -3.26 -22.66 12.44
C ARG A 183 -3.55 -21.85 11.17
N ALA A 184 -3.72 -22.48 10.02
CA ALA A 184 -4.10 -21.81 8.78
C ALA A 184 -5.42 -21.04 8.93
N GLN A 185 -6.43 -21.64 9.58
CA GLN A 185 -7.69 -20.97 9.89
C GLN A 185 -7.52 -19.82 10.89
N TYR A 186 -6.65 -19.97 11.89
CA TYR A 186 -6.35 -18.91 12.85
C TYR A 186 -5.71 -17.70 12.15
N LEU A 187 -4.70 -17.93 11.32
CA LEU A 187 -4.06 -16.88 10.52
C LEU A 187 -5.07 -16.17 9.63
N ALA A 188 -5.93 -16.93 8.94
CA ALA A 188 -7.00 -16.37 8.12
C ALA A 188 -7.90 -15.41 8.92
N ARG A 189 -8.42 -15.86 10.06
CA ARG A 189 -9.30 -15.03 10.91
C ARG A 189 -8.60 -13.80 11.48
N CYS A 190 -7.30 -13.86 11.76
CA CYS A 190 -6.55 -12.72 12.29
C CYS A 190 -6.18 -11.71 11.20
N MET A 191 -5.78 -12.21 10.03
CA MET A 191 -5.29 -11.37 8.94
C MET A 191 -6.40 -10.80 8.06
N SER A 192 -7.60 -11.37 8.07
CA SER A 192 -8.75 -10.84 7.31
C SER A 192 -9.53 -9.76 8.06
N GLN A 193 -9.10 -9.32 9.24
CA GLN A 193 -9.82 -8.30 10.00
C GLN A 193 -9.59 -6.91 9.39
N ALA A 194 -10.67 -6.14 9.27
CA ALA A 194 -10.59 -4.76 8.78
C ALA A 194 -9.80 -3.82 9.72
N THR A 195 -9.72 -4.18 11.00
CA THR A 195 -9.02 -3.37 12.02
C THR A 195 -7.50 -3.48 11.81
N PRO A 196 -6.79 -2.36 11.58
CA PRO A 196 -5.34 -2.37 11.51
C PRO A 196 -4.70 -2.89 12.78
N THR A 197 -3.60 -3.61 12.64
CA THR A 197 -2.83 -4.18 13.76
C THR A 197 -1.37 -3.76 13.68
N VAL A 198 -0.61 -4.01 14.74
CA VAL A 198 0.85 -3.80 14.72
C VAL A 198 1.51 -4.61 13.60
N ALA A 199 1.00 -5.80 13.27
CA ALA A 199 1.52 -6.62 12.18
C ALA A 199 1.07 -6.10 10.81
N MET A 200 -0.15 -5.58 10.71
CA MET A 200 -0.80 -5.15 9.47
C MET A 200 -1.37 -3.73 9.62
N PRO A 201 -0.52 -2.69 9.55
CA PRO A 201 -0.93 -1.30 9.79
C PRO A 201 -1.77 -0.71 8.65
N PHE A 202 -1.77 -1.33 7.46
CA PHE A 202 -2.59 -0.91 6.32
C PHE A 202 -3.94 -1.63 6.22
N GLY A 203 -4.33 -2.37 7.27
CA GLY A 203 -5.50 -3.23 7.25
C GLY A 203 -5.20 -4.61 6.64
N PRO A 204 -6.22 -5.35 6.17
CA PRO A 204 -6.05 -6.71 5.67
C PRO A 204 -5.15 -6.75 4.43
N PRO A 205 -4.45 -7.87 4.17
CA PRO A 205 -3.60 -7.97 3.00
C PRO A 205 -4.42 -7.96 1.72
N THR A 206 -3.91 -7.27 0.71
CA THR A 206 -4.55 -7.15 -0.61
C THR A 206 -3.98 -8.16 -1.60
N TYR A 207 -2.95 -8.91 -1.21
CA TYR A 207 -2.33 -9.94 -2.04
C TYR A 207 -1.88 -11.11 -1.18
N VAL A 208 -2.19 -12.32 -1.64
CA VAL A 208 -1.85 -13.56 -0.96
C VAL A 208 -1.15 -14.46 -1.96
N MET A 209 0.03 -14.96 -1.57
CA MET A 209 0.80 -15.87 -2.38
C MET A 209 1.39 -17.03 -1.58
N ALA A 210 1.71 -18.11 -2.28
CA ALA A 210 2.37 -19.27 -1.70
C ALA A 210 3.35 -19.89 -2.68
N SER A 211 4.45 -20.45 -2.19
CA SER A 211 5.26 -21.32 -3.03
C SER A 211 4.54 -22.62 -3.37
N HIS A 212 4.77 -23.13 -4.57
CA HIS A 212 4.48 -24.53 -4.88
C HIS A 212 5.74 -25.40 -4.72
N GLY A 213 5.52 -26.66 -4.34
CA GLY A 213 6.56 -27.69 -4.35
C GLY A 213 6.77 -28.28 -5.75
N LYS A 214 7.71 -29.23 -5.87
CA LYS A 214 7.69 -30.15 -7.02
C LYS A 214 6.40 -30.95 -6.94
N SER A 215 5.73 -31.14 -8.08
CA SER A 215 4.57 -32.04 -8.20
C SER A 215 4.87 -33.32 -7.41
N SER A 216 4.05 -33.62 -6.41
CA SER A 216 4.17 -34.72 -5.43
C SER A 216 5.00 -34.54 -4.13
N LYS A 217 5.48 -33.35 -3.74
CA LYS A 217 6.37 -33.21 -2.55
C LYS A 217 5.84 -32.40 -1.37
N SER A 218 5.08 -31.31 -1.59
CA SER A 218 4.47 -30.51 -0.51
C SER A 218 3.58 -29.42 -1.12
N HIS A 219 2.30 -29.40 -0.76
CA HIS A 219 1.38 -28.28 -1.04
C HIS A 219 1.04 -27.49 0.23
N ARG A 220 1.74 -27.75 1.34
CA ARG A 220 1.53 -27.06 2.63
C ARG A 220 1.55 -25.54 2.59
N PRO A 221 2.46 -24.85 1.85
CA PRO A 221 2.40 -23.38 1.79
C PRO A 221 1.06 -22.89 1.25
N ILE A 222 0.56 -23.53 0.18
CA ILE A 222 -0.76 -23.26 -0.41
C ILE A 222 -1.85 -23.50 0.64
N ASP A 223 -1.91 -24.70 1.22
CA ASP A 223 -2.91 -25.06 2.24
C ASP A 223 -2.93 -24.09 3.43
N THR A 224 -1.78 -23.47 3.75
CA THR A 224 -1.64 -22.53 4.86
C THR A 224 -2.39 -21.22 4.61
N VAL A 225 -2.43 -20.75 3.36
CA VAL A 225 -2.98 -19.43 3.02
C VAL A 225 -4.24 -19.49 2.16
N VAL A 226 -4.64 -20.65 1.64
CA VAL A 226 -5.95 -20.84 0.98
C VAL A 226 -7.11 -20.32 1.86
N PRO A 227 -7.18 -20.60 3.18
CA PRO A 227 -8.23 -20.05 4.02
C PRO A 227 -8.22 -18.51 4.09
N LEU A 228 -7.02 -17.90 4.07
CA LEU A 228 -6.86 -16.44 4.09
C LEU A 228 -7.31 -15.82 2.76
N ALA A 229 -6.83 -16.34 1.63
CA ALA A 229 -7.22 -15.88 0.30
C ALA A 229 -8.75 -15.97 0.11
N THR A 230 -9.35 -17.08 0.56
CA THR A 230 -10.80 -17.29 0.56
C THR A 230 -11.53 -16.25 1.43
N ALA A 231 -11.04 -15.98 2.64
CA ALA A 231 -11.66 -15.02 3.55
C ALA A 231 -11.60 -13.57 3.02
N LEU A 232 -10.60 -13.25 2.21
CA LEU A 232 -10.40 -11.93 1.60
C LEU A 232 -11.08 -11.79 0.23
N GLY A 233 -11.51 -12.90 -0.38
CA GLY A 233 -12.02 -12.90 -1.75
C GLY A 233 -10.95 -12.60 -2.81
N VAL A 234 -9.67 -12.84 -2.51
CA VAL A 234 -8.56 -12.60 -3.45
C VAL A 234 -8.08 -13.91 -4.10
N THR A 235 -7.55 -13.80 -5.31
CA THR A 235 -6.90 -14.93 -5.98
C THR A 235 -5.59 -15.27 -5.26
N LEU A 236 -5.39 -16.55 -4.97
CA LEU A 236 -4.10 -17.05 -4.48
C LEU A 236 -3.12 -17.16 -5.65
N ASP A 237 -2.02 -16.42 -5.59
CA ASP A 237 -0.87 -16.65 -6.47
C ASP A 237 -0.02 -17.81 -5.94
N SER A 238 0.16 -18.84 -6.76
CA SER A 238 0.95 -20.01 -6.38
C SER A 238 1.91 -20.50 -7.46
N ASP A 239 2.32 -19.60 -8.37
CA ASP A 239 3.04 -20.00 -9.59
C ASP A 239 4.56 -20.05 -9.42
N ILE A 240 5.06 -19.60 -8.27
CA ILE A 240 6.51 -19.57 -7.99
C ILE A 240 6.94 -20.84 -7.24
N TYR A 241 7.92 -21.52 -7.81
CA TYR A 241 8.51 -22.69 -7.20
C TYR A 241 9.33 -22.30 -5.97
N PHE A 242 9.27 -23.10 -4.91
CA PHE A 242 9.82 -22.71 -3.60
C PHE A 242 11.32 -22.36 -3.58
N ARG A 243 12.10 -22.80 -4.57
CA ARG A 243 13.54 -22.48 -4.67
C ARG A 243 13.86 -21.32 -5.62
N ASP A 244 12.88 -20.84 -6.38
CA ASP A 244 13.08 -19.79 -7.36
C ASP A 244 12.93 -18.43 -6.66
N THR A 245 13.79 -18.19 -5.67
CA THR A 245 13.73 -17.03 -4.77
C THR A 245 14.02 -15.70 -5.49
N GLU A 246 14.78 -15.73 -6.58
CA GLU A 246 15.00 -14.58 -7.45
C GLU A 246 13.72 -14.19 -8.20
N GLN A 247 12.95 -15.19 -8.65
CA GLN A 247 11.65 -14.97 -9.29
C GLN A 247 10.66 -14.38 -8.28
N PHE A 248 10.68 -14.87 -7.03
CA PHE A 248 9.89 -14.26 -5.96
C PHE A 248 10.23 -12.77 -5.77
N ALA A 249 11.50 -12.41 -5.66
CA ALA A 249 11.89 -11.01 -5.45
C ALA A 249 11.51 -10.12 -6.65
N SER A 250 11.71 -10.61 -7.88
CA SER A 250 11.32 -9.90 -9.11
C SER A 250 9.81 -9.68 -9.17
N HIS A 251 9.03 -10.74 -8.92
CA HIS A 251 7.58 -10.68 -8.90
C HIS A 251 7.04 -9.72 -7.84
N ILE A 252 7.61 -9.75 -6.63
CA ILE A 252 7.27 -8.80 -5.57
C ILE A 252 7.52 -7.36 -6.03
N GLN A 253 8.66 -7.07 -6.68
CA GLN A 253 8.93 -5.73 -7.21
C GLN A 253 7.93 -5.30 -8.29
N GLU A 254 7.41 -6.23 -9.09
CA GLU A 254 6.42 -5.96 -10.13
C GLU A 254 5.02 -5.64 -9.56
N ILE A 255 4.59 -6.36 -8.51
CA ILE A 255 3.23 -6.23 -7.99
C ILE A 255 3.08 -5.16 -6.89
N LEU A 256 4.18 -4.78 -6.24
CA LEU A 256 4.13 -3.96 -5.03
C LEU A 256 3.62 -2.54 -5.31
N GLN A 257 2.71 -2.10 -4.44
CA GLN A 257 2.12 -0.76 -4.46
C GLN A 257 2.28 -0.07 -3.10
N PRO A 258 2.17 1.28 -3.05
CA PRO A 258 2.13 2.01 -1.80
C PRO A 258 0.99 1.50 -0.90
N SER A 259 1.25 1.41 0.39
CA SER A 259 0.32 0.91 1.41
C SER A 259 -0.20 -0.53 1.19
N MET A 260 0.46 -1.30 0.32
CA MET A 260 0.13 -2.70 0.09
C MET A 260 0.65 -3.59 1.21
N THR A 261 -0.13 -4.61 1.58
CA THR A 261 0.34 -5.73 2.41
C THR A 261 0.22 -7.03 1.62
N VAL A 262 1.36 -7.68 1.39
CA VAL A 262 1.48 -9.01 0.79
C VAL A 262 1.63 -10.04 1.91
N VAL A 263 0.88 -11.14 1.87
CA VAL A 263 1.15 -12.34 2.69
C VAL A 263 1.71 -13.44 1.81
N ALA A 264 2.89 -13.96 2.16
CA ALA A 264 3.59 -15.00 1.42
C ALA A 264 3.86 -16.23 2.30
N ALA A 265 3.28 -17.38 1.95
CA ALA A 265 3.58 -18.65 2.63
C ALA A 265 4.69 -19.44 1.93
N TRP A 266 5.69 -19.89 2.71
CA TRP A 266 6.88 -20.52 2.13
C TRP A 266 7.45 -21.71 2.92
N HIS A 267 8.41 -22.38 2.29
CA HIS A 267 9.24 -23.41 2.90
C HIS A 267 10.32 -22.77 3.77
N HIS A 268 10.39 -23.16 5.05
CA HIS A 268 11.28 -22.50 6.03
C HIS A 268 12.76 -22.48 5.62
N ASN A 269 13.27 -23.51 4.94
CA ASN A 269 14.66 -23.57 4.50
C ASN A 269 15.00 -22.54 3.40
N GLU A 270 13.99 -22.02 2.69
CA GLU A 270 14.20 -21.06 1.61
C GLU A 270 13.82 -19.63 2.03
N ILE A 271 13.16 -19.45 3.18
CA ILE A 271 12.80 -18.12 3.71
C ILE A 271 14.04 -17.20 3.86
N PRO A 272 15.21 -17.67 4.35
CA PRO A 272 16.42 -16.87 4.36
C PRO A 272 16.84 -16.40 2.95
N ASN A 273 16.67 -17.25 1.94
CA ASN A 273 16.99 -16.91 0.56
C ASN A 273 16.00 -15.87 0.01
N LEU A 274 14.71 -15.95 0.32
CA LEU A 274 13.74 -14.91 -0.08
C LEU A 274 14.16 -13.53 0.43
N VAL A 275 14.48 -13.43 1.71
CA VAL A 275 14.85 -12.16 2.33
C VAL A 275 16.15 -11.63 1.74
N LYS A 276 17.11 -12.52 1.52
CA LYS A 276 18.36 -12.21 0.85
C LYS A 276 18.15 -11.62 -0.54
N GLU A 277 17.26 -12.19 -1.35
CA GLU A 277 16.94 -11.65 -2.68
C GLU A 277 16.20 -10.31 -2.60
N LEU A 278 15.28 -10.14 -1.64
CA LEU A 278 14.59 -8.86 -1.43
C LEU A 278 15.51 -7.72 -0.97
N LEU A 279 16.59 -8.03 -0.24
CA LEU A 279 17.53 -7.04 0.29
C LEU A 279 18.63 -6.64 -0.70
N GLY A 280 18.87 -7.45 -1.73
CA GLY A 280 19.89 -7.19 -2.74
C GLY A 280 21.27 -6.88 -2.13
N GLN A 281 21.79 -5.67 -2.40
CA GLN A 281 23.13 -5.21 -1.96
C GLN A 281 23.27 -5.12 -0.42
N GLU A 282 22.17 -5.02 0.34
CA GLU A 282 22.20 -4.94 1.81
C GLU A 282 22.48 -6.29 2.49
N LYS A 283 22.47 -7.38 1.71
CA LYS A 283 22.79 -8.74 2.15
C LYS A 283 24.12 -8.84 2.89
N GLU A 284 25.19 -8.22 2.38
CA GLU A 284 26.54 -8.38 2.94
C GLU A 284 26.62 -7.83 4.37
N LYS A 285 25.90 -6.74 4.66
CA LYS A 285 25.82 -6.16 5.99
C LYS A 285 25.08 -7.08 6.97
N LEU A 286 24.05 -7.77 6.48
CA LEU A 286 23.23 -8.67 7.30
C LEU A 286 23.89 -10.05 7.50
N ASP A 287 24.62 -10.54 6.49
CA ASP A 287 25.48 -11.72 6.59
C ASP A 287 26.58 -11.50 7.65
N ALA A 288 27.17 -10.29 7.71
CA ALA A 288 28.15 -9.92 8.74
C ALA A 288 27.59 -9.94 10.17
N LEU A 289 26.27 -9.77 10.32
CA LEU A 289 25.58 -9.86 11.60
C LEU A 289 25.21 -11.30 11.99
N GLY A 290 25.37 -12.28 11.08
CA GLY A 290 25.20 -13.71 11.36
C GLY A 290 23.78 -14.14 11.79
N TRP A 291 22.79 -13.26 11.66
CA TRP A 291 21.41 -13.52 12.08
C TRP A 291 20.61 -14.27 11.01
N LEU A 292 20.80 -13.92 9.72
CA LEU A 292 20.11 -14.53 8.58
C LEU A 292 20.31 -16.05 8.50
N SER A 293 21.50 -16.53 8.88
CA SER A 293 21.85 -17.96 8.85
C SER A 293 21.27 -18.76 10.02
N LYS A 294 20.92 -18.10 11.13
CA LYS A 294 20.26 -18.71 12.30
C LYS A 294 18.73 -18.61 12.20
N TRP A 295 18.26 -17.62 11.47
CA TRP A 295 16.87 -17.47 11.10
C TRP A 295 16.47 -18.50 10.03
N PRO A 296 15.27 -19.12 10.06
CA PRO A 296 14.19 -19.00 11.03
C PRO A 296 14.25 -20.05 12.17
N HIS A 297 15.39 -20.72 12.37
CA HIS A 297 15.49 -21.86 13.31
C HIS A 297 15.64 -21.46 14.78
N THR A 298 15.99 -20.20 15.04
CA THR A 298 16.13 -19.65 16.40
C THR A 298 15.44 -18.30 16.49
N CYS A 299 14.71 -18.08 17.57
CA CYS A 299 14.11 -16.80 17.90
C CYS A 299 14.01 -16.67 19.42
N GLY A 300 14.04 -15.42 19.90
CA GLY A 300 13.78 -15.11 21.30
C GLY A 300 12.28 -15.25 21.60
N THR A 301 11.76 -16.48 21.65
CA THR A 301 10.38 -16.75 22.08
C THR A 301 10.22 -16.64 23.59
N ASP A 302 10.93 -15.73 24.26
CA ASP A 302 10.96 -15.56 25.72
C ASP A 302 9.55 -15.45 26.34
N ARG A 303 8.52 -15.22 25.52
CA ARG A 303 7.11 -15.07 25.86
C ARG A 303 6.19 -16.23 25.46
N TRP A 304 6.68 -17.27 24.76
CA TRP A 304 5.88 -18.39 24.29
C TRP A 304 6.66 -19.71 24.27
N GLU A 305 6.13 -20.72 24.94
CA GLU A 305 6.68 -22.08 24.92
C GLU A 305 6.10 -22.85 23.73
N GLU A 306 6.97 -23.24 22.80
CA GLU A 306 6.55 -24.00 21.62
C GLU A 306 6.04 -25.40 22.04
N PRO A 307 5.00 -25.96 21.38
CA PRO A 307 4.50 -27.27 21.74
C PRO A 307 5.59 -28.36 21.63
N GLY A 308 5.78 -29.13 22.69
CA GLY A 308 6.87 -30.12 22.80
C GLY A 308 6.82 -31.30 21.81
N TYR A 309 5.81 -31.39 20.94
CA TYR A 309 5.79 -32.34 19.83
C TYR A 309 6.57 -31.85 18.60
N LEU A 310 6.97 -30.59 18.59
CA LEU A 310 7.80 -30.03 17.52
C LEU A 310 9.26 -30.43 17.71
N PRO A 311 9.98 -30.80 16.63
CA PRO A 311 11.40 -31.03 16.72
C PRO A 311 12.12 -29.75 17.21
N ASN A 312 13.17 -29.90 18.02
CA ASN A 312 13.97 -28.76 18.50
C ASN A 312 14.56 -27.87 17.38
N SER A 313 14.62 -28.37 16.14
CA SER A 313 15.06 -27.63 14.94
C SER A 313 13.95 -26.77 14.28
N ASP A 314 12.74 -26.80 14.83
CA ASP A 314 11.52 -26.16 14.33
C ASP A 314 10.93 -25.15 15.32
N GLN A 315 11.79 -24.52 16.13
CA GLN A 315 11.39 -23.35 16.92
C GLN A 315 10.97 -22.22 15.96
N CYS A 316 10.10 -21.30 16.42
CA CYS A 316 9.66 -20.12 15.68
C CYS A 316 8.57 -20.37 14.63
N TYR A 317 7.82 -21.47 14.70
CA TYR A 317 6.88 -21.81 13.65
C TYR A 317 5.67 -20.84 13.61
N ASP A 318 5.28 -20.26 14.76
CA ASP A 318 4.18 -19.28 14.86
C ASP A 318 4.62 -17.83 14.59
N LEU A 319 5.90 -17.60 14.27
CA LEU A 319 6.35 -16.26 13.93
C LEU A 319 5.86 -15.82 12.55
N LEU A 320 5.45 -14.57 12.50
CA LEU A 320 5.22 -13.81 11.28
C LEU A 320 6.38 -12.85 11.10
N TRP A 321 6.97 -12.82 9.90
CA TRP A 321 8.09 -11.94 9.61
C TRP A 321 7.64 -10.85 8.67
N ARG A 322 7.64 -9.60 9.16
CA ARG A 322 7.32 -8.43 8.35
C ARG A 322 8.58 -7.77 7.81
N ILE A 323 8.66 -7.68 6.50
CA ILE A 323 9.62 -6.85 5.79
C ILE A 323 8.89 -5.57 5.41
N THR A 324 9.49 -4.43 5.74
CA THR A 324 8.97 -3.11 5.34
C THR A 324 9.87 -2.57 4.26
N LEU A 325 9.29 -2.37 3.08
CA LEU A 325 9.96 -1.70 1.98
C LEU A 325 9.53 -0.25 2.02
N VAL A 326 10.52 0.64 1.89
CA VAL A 326 10.32 2.09 1.95
C VAL A 326 10.89 2.67 0.68
N ARG A 327 10.06 3.43 -0.05
CA ARG A 327 10.49 4.25 -1.16
C ARG A 327 10.46 5.71 -0.71
N GLU A 328 11.62 6.35 -0.74
CA GLU A 328 11.70 7.80 -0.61
C GLU A 328 11.25 8.41 -1.93
N MET A 329 10.26 9.30 -1.88
CA MET A 329 9.83 10.08 -3.02
C MET A 329 10.04 11.56 -2.73
N TYR A 330 10.62 12.25 -3.69
CA TYR A 330 10.73 13.69 -3.68
C TYR A 330 9.47 14.29 -4.29
N ARG A 331 9.04 15.46 -3.81
CA ARG A 331 7.75 16.07 -4.20
C ARG A 331 7.64 16.37 -5.71
N ASP A 332 8.76 16.36 -6.42
CA ASP A 332 8.84 16.57 -7.87
C ASP A 332 8.63 15.27 -8.69
N GLU A 333 8.49 14.12 -8.02
CA GLU A 333 8.29 12.77 -8.59
C GLU A 333 6.89 12.18 -8.33
N LEU A 334 6.03 12.90 -7.59
CA LEU A 334 4.61 12.60 -7.32
C LEU A 334 3.71 13.17 -8.42
#